data_AF-A0A6A6IUS4-F1
#
_entry.id   AF-A0A6A6IUS4-F1
#
_cell.length_a   1.000
_cell.length_b   1.000
_cell.length_c   1.000
_cell.angle_alpha   90.00
_cell.angle_beta   90.00
_cell.angle_gamma   90.00
#
_symmetry.space_group_name_H-M   'P 1'
#
loop_
_entity.id
_entity.type
_entity.pdbx_description
1 polymer ?
#
loop_
_entity_poly.entity_id
_entity_poly.type
_entity_poly.pdbx_seq_one_letter_code
_entity_poly.pdbx_strand_id
1 'polypeptide(L)'
;MGGNFWFGRSRERSQSAQNEPLPSATAEYSSPAKDEQDLWYDGTTSEDDLSPIKGSKRANGAGSLVSIPSLDPEEEAILLPYMPALFGKDLPPCGAEIQVAYDNVNTRLRQRWLSHRGQLSASDICQTVKEELSNQNLMWPAFCFKAGQFKKRKPWRRENVFHYEVRWIDYFVREAQAPEPMTESEIVDREKQPSVPNVLGFTCDKKEVLELWDAWHTKKRARAPAVPGTAMDAASGLEALTLKSAAGEGANRVEEDSGASVASSVTVVEQPAAEHREHGEGETQAGSNAWCQDDHD
;
A
#
# COMPACT_ATOMS: atom_id res chain seq x y z
N MET A 1 33.36 36.21 25.24
CA MET A 1 33.24 36.74 23.87
C MET A 1 32.28 35.78 23.15
N GLY A 2 30.99 36.02 22.99
CA GLY A 2 30.26 37.27 22.79
C GLY A 2 29.93 37.40 21.30
N GLY A 3 28.93 36.66 20.81
CA GLY A 3 28.52 36.66 19.40
C GLY A 3 27.02 36.37 19.26
N ASN A 4 26.24 37.44 19.30
CA ASN A 4 24.80 37.51 19.01
C ASN A 4 24.53 37.63 17.50
N PHE A 5 23.24 37.56 17.14
CA PHE A 5 22.59 37.86 15.85
C PHE A 5 22.69 36.71 14.83
N TRP A 6 21.57 36.15 14.33
CA TRP A 6 20.57 36.80 13.49
C TRP A 6 19.11 36.39 13.78
N PHE A 7 18.25 37.40 13.94
CA PHE A 7 16.80 37.36 13.79
C PHE A 7 16.41 37.83 12.38
N GLY A 8 15.31 37.29 11.83
CA GLY A 8 14.60 37.82 10.65
C GLY A 8 14.37 36.75 9.58
N ARG A 9 13.16 36.49 9.07
CA ARG A 9 12.00 37.34 8.84
C ARG A 9 10.71 36.51 8.91
N SER A 10 9.79 36.92 9.77
CA SER A 10 8.36 36.64 9.58
C SER A 10 7.85 37.43 8.38
N ARG A 11 7.20 36.74 7.44
CA ARG A 11 6.44 37.38 6.36
C ARG A 11 4.96 37.08 6.59
N GLU A 12 4.33 37.92 7.39
CA GLU A 12 2.88 38.02 7.47
C GLU A 12 2.37 38.49 6.10
N ARG A 13 1.50 37.68 5.48
CA ARG A 13 0.74 38.08 4.30
C ARG A 13 -0.71 38.25 4.71
N SER A 14 -1.01 39.41 5.28
CA SER A 14 -2.37 39.93 5.36
C SER A 14 -2.86 40.18 3.94
N GLN A 15 -3.93 39.48 3.53
CA GLN A 15 -4.77 39.89 2.41
C GLN A 15 -6.20 40.02 2.92
N SER A 16 -6.50 41.24 3.34
CA SER A 16 -7.83 41.83 3.41
C SER A 16 -8.10 42.54 2.08
N ALA A 17 -9.03 42.03 1.29
CA ALA A 17 -9.67 42.72 0.17
C ALA A 17 -11.12 42.21 0.13
N GLN A 18 -12.05 42.95 0.75
CA GLN A 18 -12.90 43.94 0.10
C GLN A 18 -13.97 43.30 -0.80
N ASN A 19 -15.15 43.19 -0.20
CA ASN A 19 -16.44 43.03 -0.85
C ASN A 19 -16.70 44.23 -1.78
N GLU A 20 -16.90 43.98 -3.07
CA GLU A 20 -17.56 44.90 -4.00
C GLU A 20 -18.69 44.13 -4.71
N PRO A 21 -19.95 44.60 -4.64
CA PRO A 21 -21.08 44.02 -5.36
C PRO A 21 -21.12 44.52 -6.81
N LEU A 22 -21.05 43.62 -7.78
CA LEU A 22 -21.27 43.94 -9.19
C LEU A 22 -22.78 43.92 -9.55
N PRO A 23 -23.26 44.89 -10.37
CA PRO A 23 -24.66 45.01 -10.76
C PRO A 23 -25.05 44.04 -11.89
N SER A 24 -26.29 43.55 -11.79
CA SER A 24 -27.05 42.93 -12.89
C SER A 24 -27.10 43.84 -14.11
N ALA A 25 -26.59 43.35 -15.23
CA ALA A 25 -26.89 43.86 -16.56
C ALA A 25 -27.30 42.69 -17.45
N THR A 26 -28.61 42.58 -17.66
CA THR A 26 -29.25 41.84 -18.74
C THR A 26 -28.77 42.39 -20.07
N ALA A 27 -28.09 41.54 -20.86
CA ALA A 27 -27.89 41.77 -22.28
C ALA A 27 -28.31 40.48 -22.99
N GLU A 28 -29.51 40.53 -23.56
CA GLU A 28 -30.00 39.61 -24.57
C GLU A 28 -29.04 39.67 -25.77
N TYR A 29 -28.45 38.53 -26.11
CA TYR A 29 -27.79 38.36 -27.38
C TYR A 29 -28.29 37.06 -28.01
N SER A 30 -29.34 37.19 -28.81
CA SER A 30 -29.76 36.18 -29.76
C SER A 30 -28.66 36.03 -30.79
N SER A 31 -28.07 34.83 -30.92
CA SER A 31 -27.33 34.46 -32.11
C SER A 31 -28.01 33.24 -32.75
N PRO A 32 -28.29 33.31 -34.06
CA PRO A 32 -29.12 32.34 -34.77
C PRO A 32 -28.40 31.03 -35.00
N ALA A 33 -29.20 29.96 -35.01
CA ALA A 33 -28.85 28.61 -35.39
C ALA A 33 -28.03 28.57 -36.69
N LYS A 34 -26.88 27.91 -36.63
CA LYS A 34 -26.28 27.24 -37.78
C LYS A 34 -26.05 25.79 -37.40
N ASP A 35 -27.02 24.98 -37.79
CA ASP A 35 -26.88 23.54 -37.97
C ASP A 35 -25.87 23.30 -39.10
N GLU A 36 -24.59 23.25 -38.76
CA GLU A 36 -23.55 22.72 -39.64
C GLU A 36 -23.32 21.27 -39.27
N GLN A 37 -24.02 20.44 -40.04
CA GLN A 37 -23.77 19.04 -40.37
C GLN A 37 -22.30 18.63 -40.17
N ASP A 38 -21.97 18.12 -38.99
CA ASP A 38 -20.75 17.36 -38.77
C ASP A 38 -21.01 15.95 -39.35
N LEU A 39 -20.89 15.88 -40.68
CA LEU A 39 -20.85 14.66 -41.47
C LEU A 39 -19.53 13.96 -41.13
N TRP A 40 -19.56 13.17 -40.07
CA TRP A 40 -18.50 12.22 -39.77
C TRP A 40 -18.40 11.27 -40.96
N TYR A 41 -17.35 11.48 -41.76
CA TYR A 41 -17.01 10.72 -42.95
C TYR A 41 -17.05 9.21 -42.64
N ASP A 42 -18.05 8.54 -43.20
CA ASP A 42 -17.98 7.12 -43.53
C ASP A 42 -16.96 6.96 -44.66
N GLY A 43 -15.70 6.77 -44.28
CA GLY A 43 -14.64 6.36 -45.17
C GLY A 43 -14.87 4.93 -45.63
N THR A 44 -15.57 4.78 -46.75
CA THR A 44 -15.70 3.54 -47.51
C THR A 44 -14.34 3.00 -47.93
N THR A 45 -14.12 1.72 -47.61
CA THR A 45 -13.63 0.69 -48.52
C THR A 45 -12.47 1.08 -49.45
N SER A 46 -11.24 0.76 -49.05
CA SER A 46 -10.19 0.39 -50.01
C SER A 46 -9.86 -1.10 -49.83
N GLU A 47 -10.46 -1.87 -50.70
CA GLU A 47 -10.11 -3.23 -51.08
C GLU A 47 -8.83 -3.16 -51.93
N ASP A 48 -7.70 -3.63 -51.41
CA ASP A 48 -6.51 -3.97 -52.22
C ASP A 48 -5.59 -4.95 -51.47
N ASP A 49 -5.73 -6.20 -51.89
CA ASP A 49 -4.71 -7.23 -52.10
C ASP A 49 -3.45 -7.34 -51.21
N LEU A 50 -3.47 -8.41 -50.41
CA LEU A 50 -2.51 -9.51 -50.39
C LEU A 50 -1.01 -9.18 -50.59
N SER A 51 -0.26 -9.21 -49.48
CA SER A 51 0.99 -10.00 -49.44
C SER A 51 1.43 -10.35 -48.01
N PRO A 52 1.54 -11.64 -47.65
CA PRO A 52 2.03 -12.10 -46.37
C PRO A 52 3.56 -12.27 -46.40
N ILE A 53 4.31 -11.28 -45.90
CA ILE A 53 5.75 -11.46 -45.66
C ILE A 53 5.97 -12.00 -44.24
N LYS A 54 6.10 -13.32 -44.24
CA LYS A 54 6.69 -14.22 -43.24
C LYS A 54 8.02 -13.66 -42.72
N GLY A 55 8.05 -13.19 -41.47
CA GLY A 55 9.27 -12.68 -40.85
C GLY A 55 9.24 -12.67 -39.33
N SER A 56 9.92 -13.66 -38.73
CA SER A 56 10.42 -13.66 -37.35
C SER A 56 9.39 -13.80 -36.22
N LYS A 57 9.05 -15.07 -36.00
CA LYS A 57 8.60 -15.67 -34.74
C LYS A 57 9.58 -15.33 -33.60
N ARG A 58 9.43 -14.14 -32.99
CA ARG A 58 9.85 -13.94 -31.60
C ARG A 58 8.70 -14.40 -30.71
N ALA A 59 8.88 -15.57 -30.13
CA ALA A 59 8.10 -16.02 -28.99
C ALA A 59 8.31 -15.01 -27.85
N ASN A 60 7.43 -14.01 -27.76
CA ASN A 60 7.25 -13.26 -26.53
C ASN A 60 5.94 -13.79 -25.94
N GLY A 61 6.10 -14.77 -25.05
CA GLY A 61 5.01 -15.51 -24.45
C GLY A 61 4.11 -14.63 -23.58
N ALA A 62 2.86 -15.07 -23.52
CA ALA A 62 1.95 -14.88 -22.40
C ALA A 62 1.52 -13.44 -22.07
N GLY A 63 0.89 -12.79 -23.04
CA GLY A 63 -0.22 -11.88 -22.77
C GLY A 63 -1.52 -12.47 -23.29
N SER A 64 -1.84 -13.71 -22.93
CA SER A 64 -3.15 -14.28 -23.23
C SER A 64 -4.17 -13.40 -22.53
N LEU A 65 -4.85 -12.56 -23.31
CA LEU A 65 -5.99 -11.74 -22.90
C LEU A 65 -7.16 -12.70 -22.62
N VAL A 66 -6.99 -13.54 -21.61
CA VAL A 66 -8.08 -14.29 -21.02
C VAL A 66 -8.91 -13.23 -20.32
N SER A 67 -9.97 -12.78 -21.00
CA SER A 67 -11.02 -12.01 -20.37
C SER A 67 -11.60 -12.89 -19.27
N ILE A 68 -11.10 -12.71 -18.04
CA ILE A 68 -11.63 -13.40 -16.87
C ILE A 68 -13.08 -12.92 -16.73
N PRO A 69 -14.07 -13.83 -16.78
CA PRO A 69 -15.47 -13.45 -16.61
C PRO A 69 -15.62 -12.66 -15.31
N SER A 70 -16.35 -11.55 -15.36
CA SER A 70 -16.73 -10.83 -14.15
C SER A 70 -17.47 -11.79 -13.22
N LEU A 71 -17.02 -11.88 -11.96
CA LEU A 71 -17.66 -12.69 -10.93
C LEU A 71 -19.10 -12.21 -10.74
N ASP A 72 -20.03 -13.15 -10.56
CA ASP A 72 -21.40 -12.81 -10.23
C ASP A 72 -21.46 -12.12 -8.85
N PRO A 73 -22.27 -11.07 -8.65
CA PRO A 73 -22.35 -10.37 -7.36
C PRO A 73 -22.76 -11.28 -6.19
N GLU A 74 -23.50 -12.36 -6.43
CA GLU A 74 -23.86 -13.33 -5.39
C GLU A 74 -22.63 -14.14 -4.97
N GLU A 75 -21.82 -14.61 -5.93
CA GLU A 75 -20.55 -15.28 -5.65
C GLU A 75 -19.57 -14.33 -4.93
N GLU A 76 -19.51 -13.06 -5.31
CA GLU A 76 -18.68 -12.06 -4.61
C GLU A 76 -19.08 -11.94 -3.14
N ALA A 77 -20.38 -11.78 -2.86
CA ALA A 77 -20.88 -11.66 -1.49
C ALA A 77 -20.54 -12.87 -0.61
N ILE A 78 -20.50 -14.08 -1.20
CA ILE A 78 -20.10 -15.31 -0.51
C ILE A 78 -18.61 -15.32 -0.18
N LEU A 79 -17.76 -14.78 -1.07
CA LEU A 79 -16.29 -14.79 -0.90
C LEU A 79 -15.77 -13.68 0.02
N LEU A 80 -16.44 -12.53 0.06
CA LEU A 80 -15.98 -11.35 0.82
C LEU A 80 -15.64 -11.64 2.30
N PRO A 81 -16.39 -12.47 3.06
CA PRO A 81 -16.05 -12.80 4.45
C PRO A 81 -14.74 -13.58 4.61
N TYR A 82 -14.29 -14.30 3.57
CA TYR A 82 -13.08 -15.13 3.60
C TYR A 82 -11.84 -14.42 3.03
N MET A 83 -12.04 -13.22 2.51
CA MET A 83 -10.96 -12.40 1.96
C MET A 83 -9.95 -12.06 3.07
N PRO A 84 -8.64 -12.12 2.78
CA PRO A 84 -7.62 -11.71 3.74
C PRO A 84 -7.90 -10.33 4.32
N ALA A 85 -7.83 -10.19 5.65
CA ALA A 85 -8.04 -8.91 6.33
C ALA A 85 -7.07 -7.82 5.83
N LEU A 86 -5.89 -8.24 5.35
CA LEU A 86 -4.91 -7.40 4.67
C LEU A 86 -5.55 -6.62 3.51
N PHE A 87 -6.50 -7.22 2.78
CA PHE A 87 -7.22 -6.61 1.66
C PHE A 87 -8.53 -5.91 2.08
N GLY A 88 -8.72 -5.62 3.37
CA GLY A 88 -9.89 -4.92 3.90
C GLY A 88 -10.03 -3.50 3.32
N LYS A 89 -11.23 -2.92 3.38
CA LYS A 89 -11.51 -1.56 2.83
C LYS A 89 -11.09 -0.40 3.75
N ASP A 90 -10.74 -0.69 5.00
CA ASP A 90 -10.35 0.35 5.96
C ASP A 90 -9.11 1.13 5.49
N LEU A 91 -9.23 2.45 5.45
CA LEU A 91 -8.16 3.35 5.01
C LEU A 91 -7.14 3.60 6.14
N PRO A 92 -5.85 3.67 5.82
CA PRO A 92 -4.81 4.03 6.79
C PRO A 92 -4.93 5.50 7.21
N PRO A 93 -4.56 5.86 8.46
CA PRO A 93 -4.58 7.23 8.94
C PRO A 93 -3.36 8.01 8.43
N CYS A 94 -3.36 8.36 7.13
CA CYS A 94 -2.32 9.14 6.48
C CYS A 94 -2.89 10.24 5.57
N GLY A 95 -2.02 11.00 4.91
CA GLY A 95 -2.43 12.06 3.99
C GLY A 95 -3.21 11.54 2.78
N ALA A 96 -4.05 12.40 2.19
CA ALA A 96 -4.99 12.04 1.12
C ALA A 96 -4.30 11.40 -0.10
N GLU A 97 -3.15 11.90 -0.55
CA GLU A 97 -2.43 11.32 -1.69
C GLU A 97 -1.99 9.88 -1.42
N ILE A 98 -1.55 9.61 -0.19
CA ILE A 98 -1.07 8.31 0.27
C ILE A 98 -2.24 7.35 0.46
N GLN A 99 -3.40 7.85 0.93
CA GLN A 99 -4.64 7.08 1.03
C GLN A 99 -5.18 6.69 -0.33
N VAL A 100 -5.15 7.59 -1.32
CA VAL A 100 -5.57 7.26 -2.69
C VAL A 100 -4.65 6.19 -3.29
N ALA A 101 -3.34 6.29 -3.07
CA ALA A 101 -2.39 5.27 -3.49
C ALA A 101 -2.67 3.90 -2.84
N TYR A 102 -2.97 3.89 -1.53
CA TYR A 102 -3.39 2.70 -0.81
C TYR A 102 -4.63 2.06 -1.45
N ASP A 103 -5.68 2.87 -1.67
CA ASP A 103 -6.96 2.39 -2.19
C ASP A 103 -6.83 1.84 -3.61
N ASN A 104 -6.02 2.49 -4.46
CA ASN A 104 -5.72 2.01 -5.81
C ASN A 104 -5.05 0.62 -5.80
N VAL A 105 -4.06 0.42 -4.92
CA VAL A 105 -3.35 -0.87 -4.80
C VAL A 105 -4.30 -1.92 -4.21
N ASN A 106 -4.99 -1.59 -3.12
CA ASN A 106 -5.91 -2.47 -2.43
C ASN A 106 -7.06 -2.93 -3.35
N THR A 107 -7.60 -2.02 -4.15
CA THR A 107 -8.63 -2.34 -5.15
C THR A 107 -8.14 -3.37 -6.16
N ARG A 108 -6.91 -3.24 -6.67
CA ARG A 108 -6.33 -4.23 -7.60
C ARG A 108 -6.11 -5.58 -6.93
N LEU A 109 -5.58 -5.59 -5.70
CA LEU A 109 -5.37 -6.82 -4.93
C LEU A 109 -6.70 -7.55 -4.71
N ARG A 110 -7.74 -6.83 -4.26
CA ARG A 110 -9.09 -7.36 -4.06
C ARG A 110 -9.70 -7.91 -5.35
N GLN A 111 -9.66 -7.13 -6.43
CA GLN A 111 -10.16 -7.56 -7.73
C GLN A 111 -9.48 -8.85 -8.17
N ARG A 112 -8.14 -8.92 -8.05
CA ARG A 112 -7.39 -10.11 -8.45
C ARG A 112 -7.73 -11.31 -7.57
N TRP A 113 -7.80 -11.14 -6.26
CA TRP A 113 -8.17 -12.21 -5.34
C TRP A 113 -9.58 -12.76 -5.65
N LEU A 114 -10.55 -11.88 -5.92
CA LEU A 114 -11.91 -12.26 -6.33
C LEU A 114 -11.95 -12.94 -7.71
N SER A 115 -11.20 -12.46 -8.68
CA SER A 115 -11.06 -13.09 -10.01
C SER A 115 -10.52 -14.52 -9.93
N HIS A 116 -9.76 -14.84 -8.89
CA HIS A 116 -9.26 -16.18 -8.62
C HIS A 116 -10.11 -16.94 -7.59
N ARG A 117 -11.31 -16.44 -7.24
CA ARG A 117 -12.23 -17.06 -6.28
C ARG A 117 -11.58 -17.40 -4.94
N GLY A 118 -10.61 -16.59 -4.53
CA GLY A 118 -9.82 -16.82 -3.32
C GLY A 118 -8.88 -18.02 -3.31
N GLN A 119 -8.63 -18.64 -4.48
CA GLN A 119 -7.73 -19.80 -4.60
C GLN A 119 -6.25 -19.43 -4.54
N LEU A 120 -5.89 -18.18 -4.85
CA LEU A 120 -4.52 -17.71 -4.75
C LEU A 120 -4.22 -17.18 -3.35
N SER A 121 -3.02 -17.46 -2.87
CA SER A 121 -2.54 -16.93 -1.60
C SER A 121 -2.41 -15.40 -1.66
N ALA A 122 -2.51 -14.74 -0.50
CA ALA A 122 -2.30 -13.31 -0.42
C ALA A 122 -0.90 -12.90 -0.93
N SER A 123 0.12 -13.72 -0.65
CA SER A 123 1.49 -13.50 -1.10
C SER A 123 1.60 -13.51 -2.62
N ASP A 124 1.02 -14.51 -3.30
CA ASP A 124 1.07 -14.62 -4.77
C ASP A 124 0.36 -13.43 -5.44
N ILE A 125 -0.81 -13.04 -4.92
CA ILE A 125 -1.56 -11.88 -5.40
C ILE A 125 -0.73 -10.60 -5.26
N CYS A 126 -0.11 -10.38 -4.09
CA CYS A 126 0.73 -9.21 -3.84
C CYS A 126 1.97 -9.19 -4.75
N GLN A 127 2.66 -10.32 -4.90
CA GLN A 127 3.84 -10.43 -5.75
C GLN A 127 3.51 -10.14 -7.22
N THR A 128 2.39 -10.65 -7.71
CA THR A 128 1.99 -10.42 -9.09
C THR A 128 1.62 -8.94 -9.35
N VAL A 129 0.99 -8.26 -8.39
CA VAL A 129 0.73 -6.80 -8.48
C VAL A 129 2.01 -5.98 -8.33
N LYS A 130 2.97 -6.44 -7.51
CA LYS A 130 4.29 -5.82 -7.38
C LYS A 130 5.04 -5.83 -8.71
N GLU A 131 5.05 -6.95 -9.41
CA GLU A 131 5.67 -7.08 -10.72
C GLU A 131 5.03 -6.17 -11.75
N GLU A 132 3.69 -6.06 -11.76
CA GLU A 132 2.97 -5.14 -12.64
C GLU A 132 3.36 -3.67 -12.39
N LEU A 133 3.34 -3.24 -11.13
CA LEU A 133 3.71 -1.87 -10.75
C LEU A 133 5.20 -1.59 -11.00
N SER A 134 6.08 -2.56 -10.77
CA SER A 134 7.51 -2.45 -11.04
C SER A 134 7.79 -2.31 -12.54
N ASN A 135 7.10 -3.10 -13.38
CA ASN A 135 7.17 -2.98 -14.84
C ASN A 135 6.65 -1.62 -15.32
N GLN A 136 5.55 -1.12 -14.74
CA GLN A 136 5.03 0.23 -15.02
C GLN A 136 6.04 1.32 -14.60
N ASN A 137 6.72 1.15 -13.46
CA ASN A 137 7.73 2.09 -12.99
C ASN A 137 9.00 2.03 -13.86
N LEU A 138 9.38 0.87 -14.37
CA LEU A 138 10.51 0.72 -15.29
C LEU A 138 10.24 1.42 -16.63
N MET A 139 9.04 1.23 -17.19
CA MET A 139 8.64 1.85 -18.47
C MET A 139 8.40 3.36 -18.34
N TRP A 140 7.85 3.79 -17.19
CA TRP A 140 7.56 5.18 -16.88
C TRP A 140 8.02 5.48 -15.45
N PRO A 141 9.30 5.85 -15.25
CA PRO A 141 9.81 6.15 -13.92
C PRO A 141 9.11 7.35 -13.30
N ALA A 142 8.83 7.27 -11.99
CA ALA A 142 8.27 8.40 -11.25
C ALA A 142 9.19 9.63 -11.32
N PHE A 143 8.60 10.81 -11.47
CA PHE A 143 9.29 12.11 -11.51
C PHE A 143 10.28 12.32 -12.67
N CYS A 144 10.29 11.45 -13.69
CA CYS A 144 11.07 11.66 -14.91
C CYS A 144 10.38 12.66 -15.86
N PHE A 145 10.42 13.95 -15.51
CA PHE A 145 9.91 15.05 -16.35
C PHE A 145 10.90 15.52 -17.42
N LYS A 146 12.11 14.95 -17.47
CA LYS A 146 13.27 15.55 -18.16
C LYS A 146 13.31 15.46 -19.69
N ALA A 147 12.33 14.91 -20.39
CA ALA A 147 12.30 15.04 -21.85
C ALA A 147 10.86 15.15 -22.34
N GLY A 148 10.57 16.23 -23.08
CA GLY A 148 9.24 16.64 -23.55
C GLY A 148 8.53 15.67 -24.52
N GLN A 149 8.76 14.36 -24.42
CA GLN A 149 8.18 13.32 -25.27
C GLN A 149 7.65 12.11 -24.50
N PHE A 150 7.66 12.10 -23.17
CA PHE A 150 7.21 10.92 -22.43
C PHE A 150 5.68 10.77 -22.51
N LYS A 151 5.28 9.69 -23.20
CA LYS A 151 3.93 9.14 -23.25
C LYS A 151 3.33 9.15 -21.83
N LYS A 152 2.24 9.89 -21.65
CA LYS A 152 1.45 9.85 -20.40
C LYS A 152 1.22 8.37 -20.01
N ARG A 153 1.44 8.04 -18.73
CA ARG A 153 1.12 6.70 -18.19
C ARG A 153 -0.29 6.29 -18.65
N LYS A 154 -0.48 5.03 -19.00
CA LYS A 154 -1.80 4.47 -19.33
C LYS A 154 -2.12 3.36 -18.32
N PRO A 155 -3.18 3.50 -17.51
CA PRO A 155 -4.04 4.69 -17.37
C PRO A 155 -3.29 5.89 -16.76
N TRP A 156 -3.80 7.10 -16.99
CA TRP A 156 -3.20 8.32 -16.44
C TRP A 156 -3.29 8.32 -14.92
N ARG A 157 -2.18 8.60 -14.24
CA ARG A 157 -2.10 8.70 -12.76
C ARG A 157 -1.22 9.89 -12.40
N ARG A 158 -1.49 10.50 -11.24
CA ARG A 158 -0.61 11.53 -10.67
C ARG A 158 0.70 10.89 -10.21
N GLU A 159 1.83 11.54 -10.49
CA GLU A 159 3.16 10.99 -10.19
C GLU A 159 3.36 10.71 -8.69
N ASN A 160 2.93 11.63 -7.81
CA ASN A 160 2.99 11.43 -6.35
C ASN A 160 2.21 10.19 -5.90
N VAL A 161 0.99 10.00 -6.44
CA VAL A 161 0.13 8.85 -6.10
C VAL A 161 0.82 7.56 -6.55
N PHE A 162 1.33 7.51 -7.78
CA PHE A 162 2.01 6.33 -8.29
C PHE A 162 3.27 5.98 -7.50
N HIS A 163 4.06 6.98 -7.09
CA HIS A 163 5.21 6.78 -6.21
C HIS A 163 4.83 6.05 -4.91
N TYR A 164 3.72 6.44 -4.29
CA TYR A 164 3.20 5.75 -3.11
C TYR A 164 2.55 4.40 -3.45
N GLU A 165 1.97 4.19 -4.64
CA GLU A 165 1.46 2.87 -5.06
C GLU A 165 2.58 1.82 -5.01
N VAL A 166 3.77 2.16 -5.51
CA VAL A 166 4.95 1.28 -5.49
C VAL A 166 5.40 0.95 -4.06
N ARG A 167 5.39 1.93 -3.15
CA ARG A 167 5.74 1.69 -1.74
C ARG A 167 4.70 0.89 -0.98
N TRP A 168 3.42 1.12 -1.28
CA TRP A 168 2.33 0.36 -0.68
C TRP A 168 2.39 -1.11 -1.05
N ILE A 169 2.68 -1.44 -2.31
CA ILE A 169 2.77 -2.84 -2.71
C ILE A 169 3.92 -3.58 -2.03
N ASP A 170 5.05 -2.91 -1.77
CA ASP A 170 6.13 -3.48 -0.98
C ASP A 170 5.72 -3.77 0.47
N TYR A 171 4.93 -2.87 1.08
CA TYR A 171 4.32 -3.12 2.38
C TYR A 171 3.39 -4.34 2.35
N PHE A 172 2.51 -4.44 1.35
CA PHE A 172 1.60 -5.58 1.21
C PHE A 172 2.33 -6.91 1.04
N VAL A 173 3.39 -6.96 0.21
CA VAL A 173 4.22 -8.15 0.04
C VAL A 173 4.87 -8.56 1.37
N ARG A 174 5.44 -7.60 2.11
CA ARG A 174 6.03 -7.86 3.43
C ARG A 174 5.02 -8.43 4.42
N GLU A 175 3.83 -7.83 4.52
CA GLU A 175 2.78 -8.31 5.43
C GLU A 175 2.16 -9.63 4.98
N ALA A 176 2.13 -9.93 3.68
CA ALA A 176 1.62 -11.20 3.17
C ALA A 176 2.62 -12.37 3.33
N GLN A 177 3.91 -12.08 3.40
CA GLN A 177 4.99 -13.06 3.65
C GLN A 177 5.26 -13.28 5.15
N ALA A 178 4.58 -12.53 6.01
CA ALA A 178 4.59 -12.74 7.44
C ALA A 178 4.25 -14.20 7.79
N PRO A 179 5.13 -14.94 8.49
CA PRO A 179 4.79 -16.29 8.93
C PRO A 179 3.59 -16.26 9.89
N GLU A 180 2.65 -17.18 9.70
CA GLU A 180 1.57 -17.52 10.65
C GLU A 180 1.74 -19.01 10.99
N PRO A 181 1.85 -19.45 12.25
CA PRO A 181 1.83 -18.71 13.53
C PRO A 181 3.21 -18.16 13.92
N MET A 182 3.25 -16.94 14.45
CA MET A 182 4.48 -16.40 15.02
C MET A 182 4.78 -17.02 16.38
N THR A 183 6.05 -17.34 16.60
CA THR A 183 6.60 -17.61 17.93
C THR A 183 6.56 -16.35 18.80
N GLU A 184 6.52 -16.50 20.13
CA GLU A 184 6.52 -15.36 21.06
C GLU A 184 7.68 -14.38 20.82
N SER A 185 8.84 -14.89 20.41
CA SER A 185 10.01 -14.08 20.03
C SER A 185 9.77 -13.19 18.82
N GLU A 186 9.04 -13.68 17.81
CA GLU A 186 8.73 -12.90 16.61
C GLU A 186 7.68 -11.83 16.87
N ILE A 187 6.78 -12.07 17.83
CA ILE A 187 5.81 -11.06 18.28
C ILE A 187 6.56 -9.86 18.88
N VAL A 188 7.52 -10.13 19.78
CA VAL A 188 8.34 -9.08 20.40
C VAL A 188 9.17 -8.32 19.37
N ASP A 189 9.77 -9.01 18.39
CA ASP A 189 10.55 -8.34 17.35
C ASP A 189 9.67 -7.50 16.39
N ARG A 190 8.39 -7.83 16.25
CA ARG A 190 7.43 -6.98 15.53
C ARG A 190 7.02 -5.75 16.32
N GLU A 191 6.85 -5.84 17.62
CA GLU A 191 6.55 -4.68 18.47
C GLU A 191 7.68 -3.66 18.48
N LYS A 192 8.92 -4.08 18.22
CA LYS A 192 10.07 -3.19 18.04
C LYS A 192 10.05 -2.45 16.69
N GLN A 193 9.28 -2.91 15.71
CA GLN A 193 9.18 -2.20 14.43
C GLN A 193 8.39 -0.90 14.62
N PRO A 194 8.76 0.17 13.90
CA PRO A 194 8.01 1.41 13.97
C PRO A 194 6.56 1.18 13.55
N SER A 195 5.60 1.78 14.27
CA SER A 195 4.16 1.72 13.97
C SER A 195 3.86 2.12 12.54
N VAL A 196 4.60 3.08 11.97
CA VAL A 196 4.55 3.44 10.56
C VAL A 196 5.68 2.74 9.81
N PRO A 197 5.40 1.91 8.78
CA PRO A 197 6.44 1.22 8.03
C PRO A 197 7.36 2.20 7.29
N ASN A 198 8.67 2.10 7.55
CA ASN A 198 9.71 2.91 6.90
C ASN A 198 9.67 2.81 5.36
N VAL A 199 9.16 1.70 4.82
CA VAL A 199 8.98 1.46 3.38
C VAL A 199 8.08 2.52 2.73
N LEU A 200 7.10 3.06 3.47
CA LEU A 200 6.23 4.11 2.96
C LEU A 200 6.94 5.47 2.87
N GLY A 201 8.03 5.63 3.61
CA GLY A 201 8.94 6.78 3.58
C GLY A 201 8.26 8.14 3.76
N PHE A 202 7.28 8.18 4.65
CA PHE A 202 6.78 9.39 5.30
C PHE A 202 6.85 9.18 6.82
N THR A 203 6.97 10.26 7.57
CA THR A 203 7.02 10.23 9.03
C THR A 203 5.71 10.70 9.64
N CYS A 204 5.38 10.19 10.81
CA CYS A 204 4.25 10.66 11.59
C CYS A 204 4.65 10.74 13.07
N ASP A 205 4.76 11.95 13.58
CA ASP A 205 5.28 12.18 14.95
C ASP A 205 4.14 12.37 15.96
N LYS A 206 2.88 12.43 15.48
CA LYS A 206 1.71 12.66 16.33
C LYS A 206 1.30 11.34 16.99
N LYS A 207 1.41 11.28 18.32
CA LYS A 207 1.04 10.11 19.13
C LYS A 207 -0.35 9.56 18.80
N GLU A 208 -1.36 10.42 18.71
CA GLU A 208 -2.74 10.03 18.36
C GLU A 208 -2.84 9.32 17.00
N VAL A 209 -2.05 9.75 16.02
CA VAL A 209 -2.04 9.15 14.69
C VAL A 209 -1.31 7.80 14.71
N LEU A 210 -0.28 7.66 15.54
CA LEU A 210 0.40 6.38 15.77
C LEU A 210 -0.53 5.35 16.40
N GLU A 211 -1.33 5.74 17.40
CA GLU A 211 -2.34 4.86 18.00
C GLU A 211 -3.40 4.41 16.96
N LEU A 212 -3.82 5.30 16.06
CA LEU A 212 -4.69 4.94 14.95
C LEU A 212 -4.02 3.98 13.95
N TRP A 213 -2.71 4.14 13.70
CA TRP A 213 -1.93 3.23 12.87
C TRP A 213 -1.84 1.83 13.47
N ASP A 214 -1.58 1.74 14.77
CA ASP A 214 -1.52 0.45 15.48
C ASP A 214 -2.88 -0.26 15.41
N ALA A 215 -3.97 0.46 15.70
CA ALA A 215 -5.32 -0.08 15.59
C ALA A 215 -5.66 -0.52 14.15
N TRP A 216 -5.21 0.22 13.15
CA TRP A 216 -5.39 -0.14 11.74
C TRP A 216 -4.58 -1.41 11.38
N HIS A 217 -3.32 -1.51 11.81
CA HIS A 217 -2.49 -2.70 11.61
C HIS A 217 -3.07 -3.95 12.27
N THR A 218 -3.56 -3.84 13.50
CA THR A 218 -4.21 -4.96 14.20
C THR A 218 -5.39 -5.51 13.39
N LYS A 219 -6.19 -4.62 12.78
CA LYS A 219 -7.28 -5.03 11.89
C LYS A 219 -6.78 -5.72 10.61
N LYS A 220 -5.72 -5.19 9.98
CA LYS A 220 -5.17 -5.76 8.72
C LYS A 220 -4.51 -7.12 8.91
N ARG A 221 -3.97 -7.38 10.10
CA ARG A 221 -3.33 -8.66 10.46
C ARG A 221 -4.28 -9.68 11.06
N ALA A 222 -5.57 -9.38 11.13
CA ALA A 222 -6.55 -10.36 11.58
C ALA A 222 -6.53 -11.59 10.67
N ARG A 223 -6.57 -12.77 11.28
CA ARG A 223 -6.55 -14.04 10.56
C ARG A 223 -7.76 -14.16 9.64
N ALA A 224 -7.51 -14.53 8.39
CA ALA A 224 -8.56 -14.79 7.42
C ALA A 224 -9.28 -16.12 7.76
N PRO A 225 -10.62 -16.16 7.73
CA PRO A 225 -11.35 -17.42 7.79
C PRO A 225 -10.99 -18.31 6.58
N ALA A 226 -10.91 -19.62 6.78
CA ALA A 226 -10.64 -20.56 5.69
C ALA A 226 -11.80 -20.60 4.68
N VAL A 227 -11.49 -20.50 3.39
CA VAL A 227 -12.50 -20.53 2.32
C VAL A 227 -13.11 -21.95 2.21
N PRO A 228 -14.45 -22.12 2.32
CA PRO A 228 -15.10 -23.42 2.20
C PRO A 228 -14.80 -24.07 0.85
N GLY A 229 -14.46 -25.37 0.87
CA GLY A 229 -14.19 -26.13 -0.36
C GLY A 229 -12.78 -25.97 -0.94
N THR A 230 -11.92 -25.12 -0.36
CA THR A 230 -10.48 -25.07 -0.69
C THR A 230 -9.61 -25.95 0.22
N ALA A 231 -10.24 -26.69 1.13
CA ALA A 231 -9.59 -27.72 1.94
C ALA A 231 -9.23 -28.94 1.07
N MET A 232 -8.32 -28.76 0.13
CA MET A 232 -7.56 -29.85 -0.48
C MET A 232 -6.24 -29.94 0.28
N ASP A 233 -6.21 -30.84 1.27
CA ASP A 233 -5.03 -31.62 1.67
C ASP A 233 -3.69 -30.91 1.97
N ALA A 234 -3.68 -29.65 2.38
CA ALA A 234 -2.49 -29.05 3.01
C ALA A 234 -2.35 -29.39 4.51
N ALA A 235 -3.23 -30.23 5.05
CA ALA A 235 -3.28 -30.66 6.46
C ALA A 235 -3.07 -32.17 6.64
N SER A 236 -2.25 -32.81 5.79
CA SER A 236 -1.67 -34.13 6.09
C SER A 236 -0.18 -33.96 6.33
N GLY A 237 0.20 -33.48 7.52
CA GLY A 237 1.62 -33.40 7.85
C GLY A 237 2.04 -32.69 9.12
N LEU A 238 1.18 -32.45 10.11
CA LEU A 238 1.53 -32.29 11.54
C LEU A 238 0.23 -32.02 12.31
N GLU A 239 0.14 -32.42 13.58
CA GLU A 239 -1.03 -32.27 14.47
C GLU A 239 -2.11 -33.37 14.36
N ALA A 240 -1.67 -34.63 14.27
CA ALA A 240 -2.43 -35.76 14.80
C ALA A 240 -1.68 -36.33 16.00
N LEU A 241 -1.66 -35.61 17.13
CA LEU A 241 -1.39 -36.14 18.48
C LEU A 241 -1.56 -35.02 19.51
N THR A 242 -2.80 -34.67 19.85
CA THR A 242 -3.08 -34.23 21.23
C THR A 242 -4.29 -35.01 21.73
N LEU A 243 -3.99 -35.91 22.66
CA LEU A 243 -4.90 -36.84 23.29
C LEU A 243 -6.12 -36.13 23.88
N LYS A 244 -7.29 -36.64 23.51
CA LYS A 244 -8.44 -36.75 24.42
C LYS A 244 -7.98 -37.47 25.70
N SER A 245 -7.92 -36.75 26.81
CA SER A 245 -8.17 -37.36 28.12
C SER A 245 -9.51 -36.86 28.62
N ALA A 246 -10.40 -37.83 28.84
CA ALA A 246 -11.73 -37.64 29.35
C ALA A 246 -11.74 -37.71 30.88
N ALA A 247 -12.86 -37.27 31.43
CA ALA A 247 -13.40 -37.57 32.76
C ALA A 247 -12.86 -36.73 33.93
N GLY A 248 -13.77 -35.94 34.52
CA GLY A 248 -13.54 -35.15 35.72
C GLY A 248 -14.75 -34.32 36.10
N GLU A 249 -15.90 -34.98 36.22
CA GLU A 249 -17.12 -34.46 36.84
C GLU A 249 -16.83 -34.12 38.31
N GLY A 250 -17.14 -32.88 38.73
CA GLY A 250 -16.85 -32.42 40.08
C GLY A 250 -17.40 -31.03 40.34
N ALA A 251 -18.69 -30.97 40.67
CA ALA A 251 -19.32 -29.81 41.25
C ALA A 251 -18.61 -29.40 42.55
N ASN A 252 -18.26 -28.13 42.70
CA ASN A 252 -18.47 -27.43 43.97
C ASN A 252 -18.48 -25.91 43.78
N ARG A 253 -19.64 -25.36 44.11
CA ARG A 253 -19.91 -23.95 44.36
C ARG A 253 -19.48 -23.68 45.80
N VAL A 254 -18.50 -22.82 46.01
CA VAL A 254 -18.25 -22.15 47.28
C VAL A 254 -18.04 -20.68 46.98
N GLU A 255 -19.00 -19.86 47.40
CA GLU A 255 -18.79 -18.46 47.69
C GLU A 255 -17.99 -18.36 49.00
N GLU A 256 -16.99 -17.49 49.02
CA GLU A 256 -16.49 -16.69 50.15
C GLU A 256 -15.35 -15.85 49.54
N ASP A 257 -15.54 -14.56 49.34
CA ASP A 257 -15.37 -13.49 50.33
C ASP A 257 -13.90 -13.22 50.70
N SER A 258 -13.64 -11.94 50.94
CA SER A 258 -12.46 -11.36 51.56
C SER A 258 -11.28 -11.05 50.65
N GLY A 259 -11.04 -9.73 50.54
CA GLY A 259 -9.93 -9.15 49.83
C GLY A 259 -8.60 -9.27 50.55
N ALA A 260 -7.54 -8.99 49.81
CA ALA A 260 -6.29 -8.52 50.36
C ALA A 260 -5.55 -7.73 49.29
N SER A 261 -5.47 -6.41 49.53
CA SER A 261 -4.40 -5.57 48.99
C SER A 261 -3.06 -6.20 49.35
N VAL A 262 -2.21 -6.41 48.35
CA VAL A 262 -0.77 -6.56 48.59
C VAL A 262 -0.03 -5.77 47.53
N ALA A 263 0.56 -4.66 47.98
CA ALA A 263 1.52 -3.88 47.23
C ALA A 263 2.71 -4.76 46.87
N SER A 264 3.02 -4.88 45.58
CA SER A 264 4.24 -5.53 45.12
C SER A 264 5.30 -4.48 44.86
N SER A 265 6.32 -4.53 45.70
CA SER A 265 7.46 -3.64 45.81
C SER A 265 8.32 -3.67 44.55
N VAL A 266 8.58 -2.48 44.00
CA VAL A 266 9.61 -2.20 43.01
C VAL A 266 10.98 -2.48 43.63
N THR A 267 11.68 -3.50 43.14
CA THR A 267 13.12 -3.66 43.31
C THR A 267 13.83 -2.94 42.16
N VAL A 268 14.38 -1.77 42.45
CA VAL A 268 15.40 -1.10 41.62
C VAL A 268 16.69 -1.90 41.75
N VAL A 269 17.10 -2.57 40.68
CA VAL A 269 18.46 -3.09 40.55
C VAL A 269 19.29 -1.99 39.89
N GLU A 270 20.07 -1.32 40.75
CA GLU A 270 21.16 -0.43 40.37
C GLU A 270 22.26 -1.27 39.69
N GLN A 271 22.46 -1.04 38.39
CA GLN A 271 23.55 -1.68 37.64
C GLN A 271 24.69 -0.67 37.47
N PRO A 272 25.93 -1.02 37.86
CA PRO A 272 27.03 -0.07 37.93
C PRO A 272 27.53 0.35 36.54
N ALA A 273 27.98 1.61 36.50
CA ALA A 273 28.69 2.22 35.40
C ALA A 273 29.94 1.41 35.02
N ALA A 274 29.98 0.95 33.76
CA ALA A 274 31.20 0.50 33.13
C ALA A 274 31.67 1.61 32.17
N GLU A 275 32.60 2.42 32.69
CA GLU A 275 33.55 3.18 31.88
C GLU A 275 34.47 2.25 31.07
N HIS A 276 35.06 2.83 30.02
CA HIS A 276 36.18 2.34 29.22
C HIS A 276 35.89 1.23 28.18
N ARG A 277 35.94 1.60 26.89
CA ARG A 277 37.20 1.59 26.13
C ARG A 277 37.04 2.20 24.73
N GLU A 278 38.03 3.02 24.39
CA GLU A 278 38.23 3.71 23.12
C GLU A 278 38.55 2.77 21.94
N HIS A 279 38.60 3.39 20.76
CA HIS A 279 39.25 3.03 19.49
C HIS A 279 38.40 2.30 18.43
N GLY A 280 38.10 3.05 17.37
CA GLY A 280 37.54 2.57 16.13
C GLY A 280 37.23 3.72 15.16
N GLU A 281 38.25 4.52 14.82
CA GLU A 281 38.18 5.40 13.65
C GLU A 281 38.10 4.52 12.40
N GLY A 282 36.90 4.33 11.88
CA GLY A 282 36.65 3.71 10.59
C GLY A 282 36.31 4.79 9.57
N GLU A 283 37.32 5.22 8.80
CA GLU A 283 37.17 5.97 7.56
C GLU A 283 36.11 5.31 6.67
N THR A 284 34.94 5.93 6.55
CA THR A 284 34.00 5.62 5.47
C THR A 284 34.25 6.60 4.35
N GLN A 285 35.05 6.11 3.42
CA GLN A 285 35.35 6.64 2.11
C GLN A 285 34.08 7.17 1.43
N ALA A 286 34.04 8.49 1.22
CA ALA A 286 33.04 9.15 0.39
C ALA A 286 33.15 8.60 -1.04
N GLY A 287 32.23 7.70 -1.39
CA GLY A 287 31.99 7.27 -2.77
C GLY A 287 31.39 8.43 -3.56
N SER A 288 32.26 9.26 -4.11
CA SER A 288 31.94 10.23 -5.15
C SER A 288 31.45 9.50 -6.41
N ASN A 289 30.15 9.29 -6.53
CA ASN A 289 29.53 8.94 -7.80
C ASN A 289 29.47 10.20 -8.68
N ALA A 290 30.60 10.48 -9.34
CA ALA A 290 30.66 11.35 -10.50
C ALA A 290 30.03 10.62 -11.69
N TRP A 291 28.79 10.97 -12.03
CA TRP A 291 28.19 10.66 -13.32
C TRP A 291 27.55 11.95 -13.86
N CYS A 292 27.80 12.21 -15.14
CA CYS A 292 27.36 13.35 -15.95
C CYS A 292 28.28 14.59 -15.90
N GLN A 293 29.47 14.43 -16.47
CA GLN A 293 30.15 15.50 -17.18
C GLN A 293 29.81 15.32 -18.66
N ASP A 294 28.84 16.10 -19.14
CA ASP A 294 28.53 16.22 -20.56
C ASP A 294 29.50 17.24 -21.16
N ASP A 295 30.50 16.76 -21.90
CA ASP A 295 31.23 17.55 -22.88
C ASP A 295 30.33 17.72 -24.11
N HIS A 296 29.98 18.97 -24.41
CA HIS A 296 29.40 19.37 -25.69
C HIS A 296 30.26 20.47 -26.30
N ASP A 297 31.01 20.09 -27.34
CA ASP A 297 31.33 20.95 -28.50
C ASP A 297 30.07 21.12 -29.38
#